data_AF-A0A1J3FD57-F1
#
_entry.id   AF-A0A1J3FD57-F1
#
_cell.length_a   1.000
_cell.length_b   1.000
_cell.length_c   1.000
_cell.angle_alpha   90.00
_cell.angle_beta   90.00
_cell.angle_gamma   90.00
#
_symmetry.space_group_name_H-M   'P 1'
#
loop_
_entity.id
_entity.type
_entity.pdbx_description
1 polymer ?
#
loop_
_entity_poly.entity_id
_entity_poly.type
_entity_poly.pdbx_seq_one_letter_code
_entity_poly.pdbx_strand_id
1 'polypeptide(L)'
;VMAQRAGCLGSSLAIMKKEAKFLPIIGWSMWFSDYIFLERSWSKDENTLKAGFKRLEDFPMTFWLALFVEGTRFTQEKLEAAQDYASIRSLPSPRNVLIPRTKGFVSAVSHIRSFVPAIYDCTLTVQNNQPTPTLLRMFSGQSSEVNLQMRRHKMSELPETDDGIAQWCQDLFITKDAQLEKYFTKDVFSDLDVHQINRPIKPLIVVIVWLCLLIFGGFKLLQWLSMVASWKINCLFVFFLVIAAVTMQVLIQSSESQRSTPAKKPLQEQLIPA
;
A
#
# COMPACT_ATOMS: atom_id res chain seq x y z
N VAL A 1 7.00 -5.29 8.08
CA VAL A 1 7.36 -5.78 9.43
C VAL A 1 6.54 -6.99 9.82
N MET A 2 5.20 -6.91 9.84
CA MET A 2 4.33 -8.04 10.23
C MET A 2 4.54 -9.27 9.34
N ALA A 3 4.49 -9.11 8.01
CA ALA A 3 4.73 -10.21 7.09
C ALA A 3 6.13 -10.86 7.26
N GLN A 4 7.17 -10.07 7.57
CA GLN A 4 8.50 -10.61 7.86
C GLN A 4 8.51 -11.49 9.12
N ARG A 5 7.80 -11.08 10.17
CA ARG A 5 7.67 -11.87 11.40
C ARG A 5 6.82 -13.13 11.19
N ALA A 6 5.86 -13.08 10.27
CA ALA A 6 5.09 -14.24 9.83
C ALA A 6 5.80 -15.12 8.79
N GLY A 7 7.06 -14.81 8.42
CA GLY A 7 7.80 -15.56 7.39
C GLY A 7 7.29 -15.40 5.96
N CYS A 8 6.38 -14.45 5.71
CA CYS A 8 5.68 -14.23 4.43
C CYS A 8 6.16 -12.96 3.70
N LEU A 9 7.38 -12.47 3.96
CA LEU A 9 7.86 -11.22 3.35
C LEU A 9 7.97 -11.31 1.82
N GLY A 10 8.47 -12.43 1.31
CA GLY A 10 8.60 -12.67 -0.14
C GLY A 10 7.27 -12.93 -0.85
N SER A 11 6.22 -13.24 -0.10
CA SER A 11 4.86 -13.54 -0.56
C SER A 11 3.85 -12.51 -0.06
N SER A 12 4.33 -11.29 0.22
CA SER A 12 3.47 -10.15 0.54
C SER A 12 3.04 -9.48 -0.75
N LEU A 13 1.79 -9.70 -1.12
CA LEU A 13 1.15 -9.21 -2.33
C LEU A 13 0.31 -7.97 -2.01
N ALA A 14 0.05 -7.14 -3.00
CA ALA A 14 -0.88 -6.03 -2.86
C ALA A 14 -1.69 -5.82 -4.14
N ILE A 15 -2.87 -5.25 -3.97
CA ILE A 15 -3.66 -4.72 -5.09
C ILE A 15 -3.16 -3.29 -5.37
N MET A 16 -2.69 -3.05 -6.59
CA MET A 16 -2.00 -1.82 -6.97
C MET A 16 -2.59 -1.15 -8.21
N LYS A 17 -2.23 0.12 -8.40
CA LYS A 17 -2.58 0.88 -9.61
C LYS A 17 -1.84 0.30 -10.82
N LYS A 18 -2.49 0.14 -11.96
CA LYS A 18 -1.88 -0.40 -13.19
C LYS A 18 -0.63 0.35 -13.62
N GLU A 19 -0.60 1.66 -13.42
CA GLU A 19 0.55 2.50 -13.77
C GLU A 19 1.80 2.17 -12.95
N ALA A 20 1.64 1.59 -11.75
CA ALA A 20 2.77 1.17 -10.93
C ALA A 20 3.56 0.03 -11.61
N LYS A 21 2.94 -0.76 -12.49
CA LYS A 21 3.60 -1.80 -13.28
C LYS A 21 4.69 -1.27 -14.21
N PHE A 22 4.56 -0.02 -14.68
CA PHE A 22 5.51 0.58 -15.61
C PHE A 22 6.75 1.18 -14.93
N LEU A 23 6.78 1.18 -13.59
CA LEU A 23 7.96 1.60 -12.85
C LEU A 23 9.06 0.54 -13.03
N PRO A 24 10.24 0.90 -13.57
CA PRO A 24 11.31 -0.06 -13.80
C PRO A 24 11.80 -0.64 -12.47
N ILE A 25 12.23 -1.90 -12.51
CA ILE A 25 12.68 -2.70 -11.36
C ILE A 25 11.53 -3.00 -10.38
N ILE A 26 10.95 -1.99 -9.74
CA ILE A 26 9.93 -2.16 -8.68
C ILE A 26 8.60 -2.63 -9.26
N GLY A 27 8.09 -1.97 -10.30
CA GLY A 27 6.83 -2.36 -10.94
C GLY A 27 6.94 -3.72 -11.61
N TRP A 28 8.11 -4.03 -12.18
CA TRP A 28 8.39 -5.32 -12.79
C TRP A 28 8.52 -6.43 -11.75
N SER A 29 9.21 -6.19 -10.63
CA SER A 29 9.28 -7.18 -9.56
C SER A 29 7.90 -7.51 -9.01
N MET A 30 7.07 -6.49 -8.76
CA MET A 30 5.67 -6.68 -8.36
C MET A 30 4.88 -7.49 -9.41
N TRP A 31 5.10 -7.23 -10.69
CA TRP A 31 4.47 -7.99 -11.77
C TRP A 31 4.92 -9.45 -11.82
N PHE A 32 6.21 -9.73 -11.61
CA PHE A 32 6.73 -11.09 -11.51
C PHE A 32 6.31 -11.80 -10.22
N SER A 33 5.92 -11.04 -9.18
CA SER A 33 5.42 -11.56 -7.90
C SER A 33 3.89 -11.68 -7.84
N ASP A 34 3.18 -11.73 -8.97
CA ASP A 34 1.71 -11.91 -9.01
C ASP A 34 0.87 -10.82 -8.29
N TYR A 35 1.40 -9.59 -8.20
CA TYR A 35 0.57 -8.47 -7.75
C TYR A 35 -0.62 -8.26 -8.71
N ILE A 36 -1.76 -7.85 -8.15
CA ILE A 36 -2.97 -7.57 -8.92
C ILE A 36 -3.00 -6.08 -9.26
N PHE A 37 -3.06 -5.75 -10.55
CA PHE A 37 -3.01 -4.37 -11.05
C PHE A 37 -4.38 -3.93 -11.56
N LEU A 38 -4.87 -2.77 -11.09
CA LEU A 38 -6.21 -2.24 -11.41
C LEU A 38 -6.15 -0.90 -12.16
N GLU A 39 -7.09 -0.68 -13.07
CA GLU A 39 -7.30 0.53 -13.86
C GLU A 39 -8.16 1.60 -13.17
N ARG A 40 -8.67 1.31 -11.96
CA ARG A 40 -9.61 2.16 -11.21
C ARG A 40 -10.95 2.34 -11.92
N SER A 41 -11.36 1.34 -12.69
CA SER A 41 -12.65 1.29 -13.37
C SER A 41 -13.24 -0.09 -13.22
N TRP A 42 -14.38 -0.16 -12.52
CA TRP A 42 -15.01 -1.43 -12.15
C TRP A 42 -15.27 -2.34 -13.37
N SER A 43 -15.74 -1.77 -14.49
CA SER A 43 -16.05 -2.52 -15.71
C SER A 43 -14.88 -3.30 -16.29
N LYS A 44 -13.64 -2.84 -16.05
CA LYS A 44 -12.41 -3.54 -16.47
C LYS A 44 -11.80 -4.37 -15.34
N ASP A 45 -11.89 -3.84 -14.13
CA ASP A 45 -11.20 -4.37 -12.96
C ASP A 45 -11.88 -5.62 -12.41
N GLU A 46 -13.19 -5.81 -12.61
CA GLU A 46 -13.93 -6.98 -12.13
C GLU A 46 -13.32 -8.30 -12.62
N ASN A 47 -13.11 -8.41 -13.95
CA ASN A 47 -12.49 -9.60 -14.53
C ASN A 47 -11.03 -9.76 -14.10
N THR A 48 -10.31 -8.65 -13.95
CA THR A 48 -8.90 -8.64 -13.50
C THR A 48 -8.77 -9.13 -12.06
N LEU A 49 -9.67 -8.69 -11.18
CA LEU A 49 -9.77 -9.14 -9.80
C LEU A 49 -10.10 -10.62 -9.73
N LYS A 50 -11.16 -11.06 -10.43
CA LYS A 50 -11.55 -12.47 -10.48
C LYS A 50 -10.42 -13.38 -10.95
N ALA A 51 -9.74 -13.02 -12.04
CA ALA A 51 -8.59 -13.77 -12.53
C ALA A 51 -7.40 -13.72 -11.56
N GLY A 52 -7.17 -12.58 -10.91
CA GLY A 52 -6.13 -12.41 -9.90
C GLY A 52 -6.36 -13.31 -8.68
N PHE A 53 -7.55 -13.29 -8.11
CA PHE A 53 -7.90 -14.13 -6.96
C PHE A 53 -7.86 -15.61 -7.29
N LYS A 54 -8.31 -16.01 -8.49
CA LYS A 54 -8.17 -17.40 -8.94
C LYS A 54 -6.71 -17.86 -9.00
N ARG A 55 -5.78 -17.00 -9.44
CA ARG A 55 -4.34 -17.33 -9.42
C ARG A 55 -3.78 -17.51 -8.00
N LEU A 56 -4.39 -16.85 -7.00
CA LEU A 56 -3.94 -16.96 -5.61
C LEU A 56 -4.36 -18.28 -4.96
N GLU A 57 -5.34 -18.99 -5.52
CA GLU A 57 -5.78 -20.30 -5.03
C GLU A 57 -4.65 -21.33 -5.13
N ASP A 58 -3.93 -21.34 -6.26
CA ASP A 58 -2.79 -22.24 -6.53
C ASP A 58 -1.44 -21.59 -6.16
N PHE A 59 -1.42 -20.56 -5.31
CA PHE A 59 -0.17 -19.86 -4.98
C PHE A 59 0.76 -20.78 -4.17
N PRO A 60 2.03 -20.96 -4.57
CA PRO A 60 2.88 -22.05 -4.08
C PRO A 60 3.36 -21.90 -2.61
N MET A 61 3.03 -20.79 -1.96
CA MET A 61 3.51 -20.43 -0.62
C MET A 61 2.41 -19.74 0.18
N THR A 62 2.53 -19.68 1.51
CA THR A 62 1.66 -18.82 2.32
C THR A 62 1.86 -17.36 1.91
N PHE A 63 0.79 -16.61 1.66
CA PHE A 63 0.85 -15.22 1.23
C PHE A 63 0.06 -14.28 2.14
N TRP A 64 0.38 -12.99 2.06
CA TRP A 64 -0.44 -11.91 2.61
C TRP A 64 -0.90 -11.03 1.45
N LEU A 65 -2.20 -10.75 1.35
CA LEU A 65 -2.72 -9.83 0.35
C LEU A 65 -3.15 -8.52 1.01
N ALA A 66 -2.47 -7.43 0.69
CA ALA A 66 -2.83 -6.10 1.15
C ALA A 66 -3.89 -5.46 0.23
N LEU A 67 -4.98 -5.00 0.84
CA LEU A 67 -6.06 -4.28 0.18
C LEU A 67 -6.40 -3.01 0.97
N PHE A 68 -6.23 -1.85 0.33
CA PHE A 68 -6.63 -0.55 0.87
C PHE A 68 -8.00 -0.17 0.32
N VAL A 69 -9.04 -0.40 1.12
CA VAL A 69 -10.43 -0.21 0.68
C VAL A 69 -10.80 1.27 0.53
N GLU A 70 -10.07 2.20 1.14
CA GLU A 70 -10.23 3.65 0.88
C GLU A 70 -9.93 3.98 -0.59
N GLY A 71 -9.07 3.19 -1.24
CA GLY A 71 -8.66 3.35 -2.63
C GLY A 71 -7.74 4.55 -2.89
N THR A 72 -7.37 5.30 -1.86
CA THR A 72 -6.47 6.45 -1.95
C THR A 72 -5.80 6.74 -0.61
N ARG A 73 -4.68 7.47 -0.63
CA ARG A 73 -4.03 7.92 0.60
C ARG A 73 -4.85 9.03 1.25
N PHE A 74 -4.91 9.01 2.58
CA PHE A 74 -5.52 10.07 3.38
C PHE A 74 -4.83 11.41 3.15
N THR A 75 -5.61 12.46 2.91
CA THR A 75 -5.22 13.88 2.96
C THR A 75 -6.41 14.68 3.46
N GLN A 76 -6.16 15.87 4.03
CA GLN A 76 -7.23 16.70 4.59
C GLN A 76 -8.26 17.09 3.53
N GLU A 77 -7.82 17.40 2.31
CA GLU A 77 -8.71 17.79 1.21
C GLU A 77 -9.63 16.65 0.77
N LYS A 78 -9.17 15.39 0.90
CA LYS A 78 -9.99 14.21 0.58
C LYS A 78 -10.92 13.84 1.71
N LEU A 79 -10.55 14.14 2.95
CA LEU A 79 -11.44 13.99 4.09
C LEU A 79 -12.62 14.95 3.95
N GLU A 80 -12.37 16.22 3.64
CA GLU A 80 -13.43 17.22 3.37
C GLU A 80 -14.36 16.76 2.25
N ALA A 81 -13.80 16.29 1.12
CA ALA A 81 -14.61 15.74 0.03
C ALA A 81 -15.41 14.48 0.43
N ALA A 82 -14.88 13.66 1.33
CA ALA A 82 -15.59 12.50 1.88
C ALA A 82 -16.73 12.93 2.83
N GLN A 83 -16.53 13.97 3.63
CA GLN A 83 -17.56 14.56 4.50
C GLN A 83 -18.72 15.16 3.67
N ASP A 84 -18.39 15.87 2.59
CA ASP A 84 -19.39 16.38 1.64
C ASP A 84 -20.21 15.24 1.05
N TYR A 85 -19.54 14.17 0.59
CA TYR A 85 -20.21 12.98 0.06
C TYR A 85 -21.10 12.29 1.12
N ALA A 86 -20.63 12.18 2.36
CA ALA A 86 -21.40 11.60 3.46
C ALA A 86 -22.68 12.41 3.73
N SER A 87 -22.59 13.74 3.73
CA SER A 87 -23.74 14.61 3.96
C SER A 87 -24.84 14.43 2.92
N ILE A 88 -24.47 14.29 1.64
CA ILE A 88 -25.39 14.11 0.51
C ILE A 88 -26.05 12.72 0.55
N ARG A 89 -25.31 11.68 0.97
CA ARG A 89 -25.78 10.30 1.01
C ARG A 89 -26.39 9.90 2.36
N SER A 90 -26.51 10.84 3.29
CA SER A 90 -26.96 10.59 4.67
C SER A 90 -26.15 9.50 5.39
N LEU A 91 -24.86 9.43 5.10
CA LEU A 91 -23.91 8.54 5.78
C LEU A 91 -23.28 9.26 6.98
N PRO A 92 -22.77 8.53 7.99
CA PRO A 92 -21.97 9.12 9.05
C PRO A 92 -20.78 9.89 8.49
N SER A 93 -20.63 11.16 8.89
CA SER A 93 -19.53 12.00 8.43
C SER A 93 -18.22 11.56 9.09
N PRO A 94 -17.21 11.09 8.33
CA PRO A 94 -15.96 10.60 8.91
C PRO A 94 -15.08 11.76 9.38
N ARG A 95 -14.28 11.53 10.42
CA ARG A 95 -13.35 12.54 10.98
C ARG A 95 -11.88 12.21 10.78
N ASN A 96 -11.55 10.93 10.79
CA ASN A 96 -10.19 10.42 10.86
C ASN A 96 -9.88 9.40 9.75
N VAL A 97 -10.90 8.87 9.07
CA VAL A 97 -10.77 7.91 7.96
C VAL A 97 -11.45 8.42 6.69
N LEU A 98 -11.19 7.76 5.56
CA LEU A 98 -11.98 7.97 4.33
C LEU A 98 -13.09 6.92 4.24
N ILE A 99 -14.13 7.22 3.46
CA ILE A 99 -15.23 6.28 3.21
C ILE A 99 -14.72 5.12 2.35
N PRO A 100 -14.91 3.85 2.79
CA PRO A 100 -14.41 2.69 2.07
C PRO A 100 -15.18 2.46 0.75
N ARG A 101 -14.45 2.09 -0.29
CA ARG A 101 -14.99 1.61 -1.58
C ARG A 101 -15.11 0.09 -1.53
N THR A 102 -16.31 -0.39 -1.25
CA THR A 102 -16.54 -1.80 -0.86
C THR A 102 -16.47 -2.79 -2.02
N LYS A 103 -16.72 -2.40 -3.28
CA LYS A 103 -16.80 -3.34 -4.43
C LYS A 103 -15.59 -4.27 -4.56
N GLY A 104 -14.38 -3.71 -4.47
CA GLY A 104 -13.14 -4.50 -4.54
C GLY A 104 -12.97 -5.45 -3.36
N PHE A 105 -13.41 -5.04 -2.17
CA PHE A 105 -13.40 -5.88 -0.97
C PHE A 105 -14.42 -7.02 -1.04
N VAL A 106 -15.66 -6.72 -1.46
CA VAL A 106 -16.71 -7.73 -1.67
C VAL A 106 -16.25 -8.77 -2.68
N SER A 107 -15.67 -8.33 -3.80
CA SER A 107 -15.09 -9.23 -4.80
C SER A 107 -13.97 -10.10 -4.23
N ALA A 108 -13.06 -9.50 -3.44
CA ALA A 108 -11.99 -10.25 -2.78
C ALA A 108 -12.56 -11.34 -1.88
N VAL A 109 -13.41 -10.98 -0.91
CA VAL A 109 -14.02 -11.93 0.03
C VAL A 109 -14.74 -13.05 -0.71
N SER A 110 -15.55 -12.72 -1.71
CA SER A 110 -16.35 -13.71 -2.44
C SER A 110 -15.51 -14.75 -3.17
N HIS A 111 -14.34 -14.37 -3.71
CA HIS A 111 -13.50 -15.27 -4.49
C HIS A 111 -12.45 -16.01 -3.65
N ILE A 112 -11.99 -15.43 -2.53
CA ILE A 112 -10.90 -16.02 -1.73
C ILE A 112 -11.38 -16.73 -0.46
N ARG A 113 -12.68 -16.63 -0.13
CA ARG A 113 -13.26 -17.19 1.10
C ARG A 113 -13.00 -18.68 1.29
N SER A 114 -12.90 -19.46 0.21
CA SER A 114 -12.68 -20.91 0.26
C SER A 114 -11.27 -21.31 0.73
N PHE A 115 -10.25 -20.46 0.51
CA PHE A 115 -8.85 -20.82 0.79
C PHE A 115 -8.10 -19.81 1.69
N VAL A 116 -8.66 -18.62 1.93
CA VAL A 116 -8.10 -17.64 2.87
C VAL A 116 -8.83 -17.73 4.21
N PRO A 117 -8.15 -18.10 5.30
CA PRO A 117 -8.81 -18.42 6.56
C PRO A 117 -9.22 -17.20 7.39
N ALA A 118 -8.60 -16.03 7.17
CA ALA A 118 -8.81 -14.86 8.01
C ALA A 118 -8.48 -13.55 7.29
N ILE A 119 -9.15 -12.49 7.73
CA ILE A 119 -8.87 -11.10 7.36
C ILE A 119 -8.23 -10.42 8.55
N TYR A 120 -7.18 -9.67 8.27
CA TYR A 120 -6.47 -8.89 9.26
C TYR A 120 -6.79 -7.42 9.08
N ASP A 121 -7.61 -6.90 9.98
CA ASP A 121 -7.90 -5.50 10.06
C ASP A 121 -6.69 -4.75 10.66
N CYS A 122 -6.14 -3.80 9.90
CA CYS A 122 -4.99 -3.01 10.31
C CYS A 122 -5.35 -1.51 10.31
N THR A 123 -5.09 -0.83 11.43
CA THR A 123 -5.19 0.63 11.54
C THR A 123 -3.84 1.18 11.96
N LEU A 124 -3.32 2.13 11.19
CA LEU A 124 -2.00 2.72 11.38
C LEU A 124 -2.13 4.19 11.77
N THR A 125 -1.43 4.62 12.80
CA THR A 125 -1.24 6.04 13.13
C THR A 125 0.22 6.37 13.34
N VAL A 126 0.58 7.60 13.02
CA VAL A 126 1.85 8.21 13.39
C VAL A 126 1.57 9.04 14.62
N GLN A 127 2.47 9.02 15.60
CA GLN A 127 2.33 9.88 16.79
C GLN A 127 2.16 11.34 16.34
N ASN A 128 1.22 12.07 16.96
CA ASN A 128 0.84 13.44 16.56
C ASN A 128 2.04 14.41 16.50
N ASN A 129 3.09 14.15 17.26
CA ASN A 129 4.27 15.01 17.34
C ASN A 129 5.40 14.62 16.38
N GLN A 130 5.20 13.59 15.55
CA GLN A 130 6.18 13.16 14.56
C GLN A 130 5.69 13.47 13.14
N PRO A 131 6.59 13.89 12.23
CA PRO A 131 6.18 14.13 10.86
C PRO A 131 5.74 12.81 10.21
N THR A 132 4.88 12.89 9.20
CA THR A 132 4.44 11.73 8.43
C THR A 132 5.64 11.04 7.77
N PRO A 133 5.74 9.69 7.79
CA PRO A 133 6.81 8.98 7.12
C PRO A 133 6.68 9.17 5.61
N THR A 134 7.75 9.67 4.98
CA THR A 134 7.87 9.76 3.52
C THR A 134 9.09 8.99 3.07
N LEU A 135 9.10 8.55 1.80
CA LEU A 135 10.28 7.86 1.24
C LEU A 135 11.54 8.71 1.40
N LEU A 136 11.44 10.03 1.17
CA LEU A 136 12.56 10.95 1.31
C LEU A 136 13.09 11.00 2.75
N ARG A 137 12.21 11.05 3.76
CA ARG A 137 12.63 11.01 5.18
C ARG A 137 13.27 9.67 5.55
N MET A 138 12.75 8.57 5.02
CA MET A 138 13.35 7.25 5.19
C MET A 138 14.76 7.17 4.59
N PHE A 139 14.96 7.72 3.38
CA PHE A 139 16.28 7.80 2.75
C PHE A 139 17.25 8.73 3.51
N SER A 140 16.74 9.79 4.13
CA SER A 140 17.52 10.69 4.99
C SER A 140 17.83 10.11 6.39
N GLY A 141 17.46 8.86 6.67
CA GLY A 141 17.73 8.21 7.95
C GLY A 141 16.90 8.72 9.13
N GLN A 142 15.82 9.48 8.87
CA GLN A 142 14.95 9.97 9.92
C GLN A 142 14.05 8.84 10.43
N SER A 143 14.04 8.62 11.76
CA SER A 143 13.15 7.66 12.39
C SER A 143 11.70 8.16 12.37
N SER A 144 10.76 7.21 12.37
CA SER A 144 9.34 7.48 12.56
C SER A 144 8.75 6.31 13.32
N GLU A 145 8.02 6.62 14.39
CA GLU A 145 7.29 5.67 15.21
C GLU A 145 5.86 5.58 14.69
N VAL A 146 5.40 4.34 14.50
CA VAL A 146 4.09 4.06 13.94
C VAL A 146 3.39 3.09 14.88
N ASN A 147 2.21 3.48 15.34
CA ASN A 147 1.33 2.64 16.12
C ASN A 147 0.45 1.84 15.15
N LEU A 148 0.51 0.52 15.26
CA LEU A 148 -0.31 -0.41 14.47
C LEU A 148 -1.25 -1.14 15.42
N GLN A 149 -2.55 -0.94 15.24
CA GLN A 149 -3.53 -1.86 15.78
C GLN A 149 -3.90 -2.88 14.72
N MET A 150 -3.93 -4.15 15.14
CA MET A 150 -4.21 -5.27 14.27
C MET A 150 -5.24 -6.17 14.92
N ARG A 151 -6.34 -6.45 14.23
CA ARG A 151 -7.38 -7.41 14.67
C ARG A 151 -7.55 -8.50 13.63
N ARG A 152 -7.74 -9.73 14.09
CA ARG A 152 -7.99 -10.88 13.24
C ARG A 152 -9.48 -11.19 13.24
N HIS A 153 -10.07 -11.25 12.06
CA HIS A 153 -11.43 -11.72 11.81
C HIS A 153 -11.36 -13.03 11.06
N LYS A 154 -12.08 -14.06 11.51
CA LYS A 154 -12.13 -15.32 10.75
C LYS A 154 -12.99 -15.11 9.52
N MET A 155 -12.63 -15.74 8.41
CA MET A 155 -13.42 -15.62 7.19
C MET A 155 -14.87 -16.12 7.38
N SER A 156 -15.06 -17.12 8.23
CA SER A 156 -16.37 -17.67 8.61
C SER A 156 -17.26 -16.71 9.41
N GLU A 157 -16.72 -15.63 9.95
CA GLU A 157 -17.48 -14.62 10.71
C GLU A 157 -18.09 -13.54 9.79
N LEU A 158 -17.64 -13.47 8.53
CA LEU A 158 -18.16 -12.50 7.58
C LEU A 158 -19.50 -12.94 6.98
N PRO A 159 -20.42 -12.00 6.70
CA PRO A 159 -21.67 -12.30 6.01
C PRO A 159 -21.44 -13.01 4.66
N GLU A 160 -22.40 -13.83 4.23
CA GLU A 160 -22.32 -14.55 2.94
C GLU A 160 -22.83 -13.73 1.75
N THR A 161 -23.68 -12.73 1.99
CA THR A 161 -24.22 -11.87 0.93
C THR A 161 -23.28 -10.72 0.60
N ASP A 162 -23.21 -10.35 -0.68
CA ASP A 162 -22.40 -9.22 -1.16
C ASP A 162 -22.71 -7.92 -0.41
N ASP A 163 -23.99 -7.62 -0.20
CA ASP A 163 -24.44 -6.45 0.54
C ASP A 163 -24.05 -6.53 2.02
N GLY A 164 -24.10 -7.71 2.62
CA GLY A 164 -23.66 -7.94 3.99
C GLY A 164 -22.16 -7.72 4.17
N ILE A 165 -21.35 -8.21 3.22
CA ILE A 165 -19.90 -7.99 3.21
C ILE A 165 -19.57 -6.50 3.04
N ALA A 166 -20.31 -5.80 2.18
CA ALA A 166 -20.17 -4.36 1.99
C ALA A 166 -20.50 -3.60 3.28
N GLN A 167 -21.61 -3.95 3.95
CA GLN A 167 -22.01 -3.33 5.20
C GLN A 167 -21.00 -3.59 6.32
N TRP A 168 -20.53 -4.83 6.46
CA TRP A 168 -19.49 -5.20 7.42
C TRP A 168 -18.23 -4.33 7.27
N CYS A 169 -17.81 -4.09 6.02
CA CYS A 169 -16.67 -3.23 5.72
C CYS A 169 -16.93 -1.76 6.12
N GLN A 170 -18.13 -1.24 5.88
CA GLN A 170 -18.52 0.12 6.30
C GLN A 170 -18.54 0.26 7.83
N ASP A 171 -19.17 -0.68 8.53
CA ASP A 171 -19.28 -0.67 10.00
C ASP A 171 -17.90 -0.73 10.67
N LEU A 172 -16.99 -1.51 10.08
CA LEU A 172 -15.60 -1.59 10.53
C LEU A 172 -14.88 -0.25 10.36
N PHE A 173 -15.13 0.50 9.29
CA PHE A 173 -14.59 1.85 9.10
C PHE A 173 -15.17 2.88 10.06
N ILE A 174 -16.46 2.80 10.38
CA ILE A 174 -17.09 3.63 11.42
C ILE A 174 -16.44 3.36 12.78
N THR A 175 -16.22 2.08 13.10
CA THR A 175 -15.56 1.67 14.34
C THR A 175 -14.12 2.19 14.41
N LYS A 176 -13.38 2.13 13.31
CA LYS A 176 -12.03 2.71 13.21
C LYS A 176 -12.01 4.21 13.42
N ASP A 177 -12.95 4.93 12.82
CA ASP A 177 -13.06 6.39 12.96
C ASP A 177 -13.21 6.80 14.42
N ALA A 178 -14.11 6.13 15.15
CA ALA A 178 -14.32 6.35 16.57
C ALA A 178 -13.09 5.98 17.43
N GLN A 179 -12.35 4.94 17.04
CA GLN A 179 -11.12 4.53 17.73
C GLN A 179 -10.00 5.51 17.52
N LEU A 180 -9.84 6.03 16.30
CA LEU A 180 -8.88 7.07 15.99
C LEU A 180 -9.21 8.37 16.73
N GLU A 181 -10.49 8.73 16.86
CA GLU A 181 -10.92 9.88 17.67
C GLU A 181 -10.49 9.72 19.14
N LYS A 182 -10.72 8.53 19.72
CA LYS A 182 -10.27 8.20 21.09
C LYS A 182 -8.74 8.28 21.19
N TYR A 183 -8.02 7.77 20.19
CA TYR A 183 -6.56 7.83 20.13
C TYR A 183 -6.04 9.26 20.09
N PHE A 184 -6.54 10.11 19.20
CA PHE A 184 -6.08 11.49 19.10
C PHE A 184 -6.43 12.34 20.34
N THR A 185 -7.47 11.96 21.09
CA THR A 185 -7.86 12.66 22.32
C THR A 185 -7.12 12.16 23.57
N LYS A 186 -6.89 10.84 23.69
CA LYS A 186 -6.39 10.19 24.92
C LYS A 186 -5.01 9.55 24.78
N ASP A 187 -4.44 9.52 23.58
CA ASP A 187 -3.23 8.79 23.19
C ASP A 187 -3.28 7.27 23.49
N VAL A 188 -4.50 6.73 23.65
CA VAL A 188 -4.75 5.30 23.91
C VAL A 188 -5.52 4.72 22.73
N PHE A 189 -4.86 3.86 21.95
CA PHE A 189 -5.42 3.26 20.74
C PHE A 189 -6.47 2.18 21.06
N SER A 190 -6.20 1.42 22.12
CA SER A 190 -7.10 0.42 22.70
C SER A 190 -6.68 0.08 24.10
N ASP A 191 -7.55 -0.62 24.81
CA ASP A 191 -7.26 -1.20 26.13
C ASP A 191 -6.40 -2.50 26.01
N LEU A 192 -5.85 -2.77 24.82
CA LEU A 192 -4.96 -3.90 24.53
C LEU A 192 -3.52 -3.56 24.86
N ASP A 193 -2.75 -4.56 25.29
CA ASP A 193 -1.35 -4.39 25.63
C ASP A 193 -0.50 -3.89 24.46
N VAL A 194 0.27 -2.83 24.72
CA VAL A 194 1.20 -2.26 23.75
C VAL A 194 2.43 -3.16 23.62
N HIS A 195 2.54 -3.82 22.47
CA HIS A 195 3.69 -4.64 22.15
C HIS A 195 4.72 -3.83 21.36
N GLN A 196 5.86 -3.53 21.99
CA GLN A 196 6.95 -2.82 21.33
C GLN A 196 7.67 -3.73 20.32
N ILE A 197 7.53 -3.39 19.04
CA ILE A 197 8.12 -4.16 17.94
C ILE A 197 9.44 -3.53 17.52
N ASN A 198 10.54 -4.08 18.03
CA ASN A 198 11.88 -3.68 17.61
C ASN A 198 12.18 -4.08 16.17
N ARG A 199 13.01 -3.28 15.49
CA ARG A 199 13.49 -3.55 14.13
C ARG A 199 14.46 -4.76 14.15
N PRO A 200 14.23 -5.78 13.31
CA PRO A 200 15.15 -6.91 13.22
C PRO A 200 16.49 -6.47 12.61
N ILE A 201 17.60 -7.02 13.12
CA ILE A 201 18.96 -6.72 12.62
C ILE A 201 19.24 -7.45 11.29
N LYS A 202 18.58 -8.58 11.01
CA LYS A 202 18.84 -9.40 9.82
C LYS A 202 18.77 -8.62 8.49
N PRO A 203 17.73 -7.80 8.21
CA PRO A 203 17.70 -7.01 6.99
C PRO A 203 18.84 -5.99 6.89
N LEU A 204 19.27 -5.42 8.02
CA LEU A 204 20.39 -4.48 8.03
C LEU A 204 21.69 -5.15 7.59
N ILE A 205 21.97 -6.35 8.10
CA ILE A 205 23.14 -7.15 7.68
C ILE A 205 23.07 -7.43 6.17
N VAL A 206 21.91 -7.86 5.68
CA VAL A 206 21.70 -8.14 4.24
C VAL A 206 21.98 -6.88 3.40
N VAL A 207 21.44 -5.72 3.80
CA VAL A 207 21.67 -4.45 3.11
C VAL A 207 23.15 -4.07 3.12
N ILE A 208 23.84 -4.20 4.25
CA ILE A 208 25.28 -3.89 4.35
C ILE A 208 26.09 -4.82 3.44
N VAL A 209 25.83 -6.13 3.47
CA VAL A 209 26.53 -7.11 2.62
C VAL A 209 26.34 -6.79 1.14
N TRP A 210 25.09 -6.54 0.70
CA TRP A 210 24.82 -6.16 -0.69
C TRP A 210 25.45 -4.83 -1.06
N LEU A 211 25.44 -3.84 -0.17
CA LEU A 211 26.10 -2.56 -0.38
C LEU A 211 27.61 -2.75 -0.58
N CYS A 212 28.26 -3.55 0.27
CA CYS A 212 29.68 -3.87 0.12
C CYS A 212 29.98 -4.59 -1.20
N LEU A 213 29.16 -5.57 -1.60
CA LEU A 213 29.31 -6.27 -2.87
C LEU A 213 29.12 -5.35 -4.08
N LEU A 214 28.14 -4.45 -4.03
CA LEU A 214 27.88 -3.46 -5.09
C LEU A 214 29.01 -2.43 -5.18
N ILE A 215 29.54 -1.96 -4.04
CA ILE A 215 30.70 -1.05 -4.02
C ILE A 215 31.93 -1.76 -4.59
N PHE A 216 32.20 -3.00 -4.19
CA PHE A 216 33.32 -3.78 -4.70
C PHE A 216 33.19 -4.07 -6.21
N GLY A 217 32.00 -4.50 -6.65
CA GLY A 217 31.70 -4.73 -8.06
C GLY A 217 31.79 -3.46 -8.88
N GLY A 218 31.28 -2.33 -8.37
CA GLY A 218 31.42 -1.01 -8.99
C GLY A 218 32.87 -0.56 -9.09
N PHE A 219 33.69 -0.79 -8.07
CA PHE A 219 35.12 -0.51 -8.11
C PHE A 219 35.86 -1.36 -9.14
N LYS A 220 35.57 -2.67 -9.21
CA LYS A 220 36.14 -3.55 -10.23
C LYS A 220 35.70 -3.19 -11.64
N LEU A 221 34.42 -2.81 -11.80
CA LEU A 221 33.89 -2.30 -13.05
C LEU A 221 34.62 -1.02 -13.47
N LEU A 222 34.85 -0.08 -12.54
CA LEU A 222 35.57 1.16 -12.82
C LEU A 222 37.03 0.90 -13.23
N GLN A 223 37.72 -0.03 -12.56
CA GLN A 223 39.08 -0.46 -12.94
C GLN A 223 39.12 -1.11 -14.34
N TRP A 224 38.11 -1.91 -14.68
CA TRP A 224 38.00 -2.49 -16.02
C TRP A 224 37.70 -1.42 -17.08
N LEU A 225 36.77 -0.51 -16.77
CA LEU A 225 36.41 0.60 -17.64
C LEU A 225 37.58 1.55 -17.91
N SER A 226 38.46 1.82 -16.93
CA SER A 226 39.63 2.66 -17.14
C SER A 226 40.65 2.04 -18.10
N MET A 227 40.72 0.71 -18.20
CA MET A 227 41.55 0.02 -19.18
C MET A 227 40.91 -0.01 -20.58
N VAL A 228 39.58 -0.01 -20.66
CA VAL A 228 38.81 -0.13 -21.92
C VAL A 228 38.26 1.23 -22.38
N ALA A 229 38.65 2.33 -21.72
CA ALA A 229 37.99 3.63 -21.76
C ALA A 229 37.94 4.29 -23.16
N SER A 230 36.95 3.91 -23.95
CA SER A 230 36.45 4.73 -25.05
C SER A 230 35.49 5.77 -24.49
N TRP A 231 35.55 7.00 -25.00
CA TRP A 231 34.58 8.06 -24.72
C TRP A 231 33.12 7.57 -24.81
N LYS A 232 32.84 6.63 -25.75
CA LYS A 232 31.52 6.01 -25.94
C LYS A 232 30.99 5.29 -24.70
N ILE A 233 31.87 4.60 -23.95
CA ILE A 233 31.47 3.81 -22.78
C ILE A 233 31.18 4.72 -21.58
N ASN A 234 31.96 5.80 -21.41
CA ASN A 234 31.68 6.81 -20.40
C ASN A 234 30.34 7.51 -20.65
N CYS A 235 30.04 7.88 -21.90
CA CYS A 235 28.73 8.43 -22.26
C CYS A 235 27.58 7.47 -21.94
N LEU A 236 27.75 6.18 -22.22
CA LEU A 236 26.75 5.15 -21.91
C LEU A 236 26.51 5.02 -20.39
N PHE A 237 27.57 5.02 -19.58
CA PHE A 237 27.47 4.94 -18.13
C PHE A 237 26.75 6.16 -17.53
N VAL A 238 27.13 7.38 -17.96
CA VAL A 238 26.46 8.62 -17.54
C VAL A 238 24.99 8.60 -17.95
N PHE A 239 24.68 8.12 -19.16
CA PHE A 239 23.30 7.96 -19.62
C PHE A 239 22.47 7.04 -18.70
N PHE A 240 23.01 5.89 -18.30
CA PHE A 240 22.33 4.99 -17.36
C PHE A 240 22.15 5.60 -15.97
N LEU A 241 23.14 6.35 -15.46
CA LEU A 241 23.01 7.07 -14.20
C LEU A 241 21.92 8.15 -14.25
N VAL A 242 21.84 8.90 -15.35
CA VAL A 242 20.76 9.89 -15.56
C VAL A 242 19.40 9.19 -15.59
N ILE A 243 19.27 8.07 -16.31
CA ILE A 243 18.02 7.27 -16.30
C ILE A 243 17.68 6.80 -14.88
N ALA A 244 18.66 6.29 -14.12
CA ALA A 244 18.43 5.85 -12.74
C ALA A 244 17.98 7.01 -11.83
N ALA A 245 18.59 8.18 -11.97
CA ALA A 245 18.19 9.37 -11.22
C ALA A 245 16.78 9.86 -11.60
N VAL A 246 16.46 9.92 -12.90
CA VAL A 246 15.14 10.31 -13.39
C VAL A 246 14.07 9.33 -12.94
N THR A 247 14.31 8.02 -13.04
CA THR A 247 13.37 6.99 -12.59
C THR A 247 13.13 7.07 -11.08
N MET A 248 14.17 7.32 -10.27
CA MET A 248 14.01 7.58 -8.83
C MET A 248 13.21 8.86 -8.54
N GLN A 249 13.43 9.94 -9.29
CA GLN A 249 12.62 11.15 -9.14
C GLN A 249 11.14 10.90 -9.50
N VAL A 250 10.88 10.17 -10.59
CA VAL A 250 9.51 9.77 -10.98
C VAL A 250 8.88 8.91 -9.88
N LEU A 251 9.62 7.97 -9.30
CA LEU A 251 9.17 7.14 -8.19
C LEU A 251 8.78 8.00 -6.97
N ILE A 252 9.66 8.90 -6.54
CA ILE A 252 9.41 9.80 -5.41
C ILE A 252 8.17 10.66 -5.68
N GLN A 253 8.07 11.29 -6.85
CA GLN A 253 6.93 12.12 -7.21
C GLN A 253 5.62 11.33 -7.32
N SER A 254 5.66 10.10 -7.85
CA SER A 254 4.48 9.21 -7.89
C SER A 254 4.05 8.73 -6.49
N SER A 255 4.99 8.75 -5.53
CA SER A 255 4.76 8.38 -4.14
C SER A 255 4.19 9.52 -3.29
N GLU A 256 4.01 10.72 -3.83
CA GLU A 256 3.40 11.85 -3.10
C GLU A 256 1.88 11.69 -3.01
N SER A 257 1.30 11.94 -1.84
CA SER A 257 -0.15 11.81 -1.61
C SER A 257 -0.96 12.89 -2.32
N GLN A 258 -0.39 14.09 -2.50
CA GLN A 258 -1.05 15.26 -3.09
C GLN A 258 -1.28 15.11 -4.61
N ARG A 259 -0.47 14.31 -5.32
CA ARG A 259 -0.60 14.09 -6.77
C ARG A 259 -1.53 12.95 -7.16
N SER A 260 -2.14 12.27 -6.19
CA SER A 260 -3.16 11.27 -6.49
C SER A 260 -4.41 11.93 -7.10
N THR A 261 -5.12 11.22 -7.97
CA THR A 261 -6.36 11.71 -8.60
C THR A 261 -7.26 12.41 -7.57
N PRO A 262 -7.61 13.70 -7.79
CA PRO A 262 -8.48 14.43 -6.87
C PRO A 262 -9.79 13.67 -6.65
N ALA A 263 -10.35 13.77 -5.45
CA ALA A 263 -11.73 13.37 -5.25
C ALA A 263 -12.60 14.21 -6.21
N LYS A 264 -13.41 13.57 -7.05
CA LYS A 264 -14.41 14.29 -7.85
C LYS A 264 -15.36 14.95 -6.86
N LYS A 265 -15.54 16.27 -6.96
CA LYS A 265 -16.51 16.97 -6.11
C LYS A 265 -17.92 16.43 -6.45
N PRO A 266 -18.77 16.16 -5.44
CA PRO A 266 -20.09 15.54 -5.66
C PRO A 266 -20.97 16.27 -6.68
N LEU A 267 -20.83 17.59 -6.80
CA LEU A 267 -21.53 18.43 -7.78
C LEU A 267 -21.29 18.03 -9.24
N GLN A 268 -20.19 17.36 -9.55
CA GLN A 268 -19.84 17.02 -10.93
C GLN A 268 -20.44 15.67 -11.38
N GLU A 269 -20.93 14.85 -10.44
CA GLU A 269 -21.49 13.52 -10.71
C GLU A 269 -23.01 13.56 -10.98
N GLN A 270 -23.69 14.68 -10.66
CA GLN A 270 -25.11 14.89 -11.00
C GLN A 270 -25.36 15.20 -12.48
N LEU A 271 -24.31 15.36 -13.31
CA LEU A 271 -24.42 15.73 -14.72
C LEU A 271 -24.21 14.58 -15.72
N ILE A 272 -24.03 13.35 -15.24
CA ILE A 272 -23.87 12.18 -16.11
C ILE A 272 -24.99 11.17 -15.80
N PRO A 273 -26.01 11.04 -16.67
CA PRO A 273 -27.03 10.01 -16.51
C PRO A 273 -26.40 8.60 -16.67
N ALA A 274 -27.00 7.65 -15.95
CA ALA A 274 -26.56 6.26 -15.76
C ALA A 274 -26.32 5.46 -17.04
#